data_AF-A0A3S0YJA9-F1
#
_entry.id   AF-A0A3S0YJA9-F1
#
_cell.length_a   1.000
_cell.length_b   1.000
_cell.length_c   1.000
_cell.angle_alpha   90.00
_cell.angle_beta   90.00
_cell.angle_gamma   90.00
#
_symmetry.space_group_name_H-M   'P 1'
#
loop_
_entity.id
_entity.type
_entity.pdbx_description
1 polymer ?
#
loop_
_entity_poly.entity_id
_entity_poly.type
_entity_poly.pdbx_seq_one_letter_code
_entity_poly.pdbx_strand_id
1 'polypeptide(L)'
;MSRENQTQYGKSDIKKNIETYGKQLRKAMSEDERESLGSKWSTLHFKTLLGLESIQVTRNNGGTGMKPVGVILQSDIDIDDVPDIDVKLDKDTGIDIEKDIKYRKANAGEEFALSYYEFMFLVLRDEYAAFVSYNGYKAVCLSTKTAEFLEYMNEDGSFKVREGDNNPKGYYRIKLPTPTITFVKVKGKRGKVINFGSIRDNNIIAIDEQVADKWRISEEFKDDGYITRFLELIPEDKRAK
;
A
#
# COMPACT_ATOMS: atom_id res chain seq x y z
N MET A 1 -38.56 -1.79 -24.05
CA MET A 1 -37.10 -1.73 -23.86
C MET A 1 -36.71 -2.85 -22.91
N SER A 2 -36.17 -3.96 -23.46
CA SER A 2 -35.86 -5.17 -22.69
C SER A 2 -34.58 -4.99 -21.85
N ARG A 3 -34.56 -5.61 -20.67
CA ARG A 3 -33.42 -5.69 -19.74
C ARG A 3 -32.35 -6.68 -20.23
N GLU A 4 -32.00 -6.68 -21.52
CA GLU A 4 -31.13 -7.70 -22.11
C GLU A 4 -29.68 -7.25 -22.34
N ASN A 5 -29.35 -5.98 -22.09
CA ASN A 5 -27.98 -5.45 -22.29
C ASN A 5 -27.25 -5.06 -21.00
N GLN A 6 -27.54 -5.73 -19.88
CA GLN A 6 -26.63 -5.69 -18.72
C GLN A 6 -25.74 -6.93 -18.77
N THR A 7 -24.62 -6.82 -19.50
CA THR A 7 -23.50 -7.75 -19.37
C THR A 7 -23.04 -7.69 -17.91
N GLN A 8 -23.45 -8.68 -17.13
CA GLN A 8 -22.94 -8.92 -15.79
C GLN A 8 -21.43 -9.10 -15.94
N TYR A 9 -20.63 -8.13 -15.48
CA TYR A 9 -19.17 -8.15 -15.62
C TYR A 9 -18.60 -9.41 -14.94
N GLY A 10 -18.40 -10.46 -15.74
CA GLY A 10 -17.65 -11.64 -15.32
C GLY A 10 -16.24 -11.20 -14.89
N LYS A 11 -15.66 -11.89 -13.90
CA LYS A 11 -14.23 -11.75 -13.58
C LYS A 11 -13.45 -11.92 -14.89
N SER A 12 -12.58 -10.96 -15.24
CA SER A 12 -11.67 -11.11 -16.38
C SER A 12 -10.85 -12.39 -16.22
N ASP A 13 -10.45 -13.03 -17.32
CA ASP A 13 -9.73 -14.31 -17.25
C ASP A 13 -8.41 -14.19 -16.48
N ILE A 14 -7.75 -13.04 -16.56
CA ILE A 14 -6.60 -12.69 -15.71
C ILE A 14 -6.94 -12.83 -14.21
N LYS A 15 -8.07 -12.29 -13.73
CA LYS A 15 -8.48 -12.40 -12.31
C LYS A 15 -8.75 -13.86 -11.92
N LYS A 16 -9.37 -14.64 -12.80
CA LYS A 16 -9.60 -16.07 -12.55
C LYS A 16 -8.27 -16.82 -12.44
N ASN A 17 -7.33 -16.53 -13.34
CA ASN A 17 -6.03 -17.19 -13.39
C ASN A 17 -5.16 -16.84 -12.16
N ILE A 18 -5.19 -15.58 -11.70
CA ILE A 18 -4.58 -15.18 -10.42
C ILE A 18 -5.13 -16.02 -9.26
N GLU A 19 -6.47 -16.12 -9.14
CA GLU A 19 -7.11 -16.87 -8.05
C GLU A 19 -6.81 -18.37 -8.13
N THR A 20 -6.81 -18.95 -9.32
CA THR A 20 -6.50 -20.36 -9.55
C THR A 20 -5.06 -20.67 -9.18
N TYR A 21 -4.10 -19.89 -9.68
CA TYR A 21 -2.69 -20.07 -9.40
C TYR A 21 -2.38 -19.92 -7.90
N GLY A 22 -2.94 -18.89 -7.24
CA GLY A 22 -2.78 -18.71 -5.79
C GLY A 22 -3.29 -19.90 -4.97
N LYS A 23 -4.40 -20.54 -5.39
CA LYS A 23 -4.90 -21.77 -4.75
C LYS A 23 -3.98 -22.96 -5.00
N GLN A 24 -3.40 -23.08 -6.20
CA GLN A 24 -2.43 -24.13 -6.52
C GLN A 24 -1.17 -24.00 -5.68
N LEU A 25 -0.58 -22.80 -5.60
CA LEU A 25 0.57 -22.51 -4.73
C LEU A 25 0.29 -22.92 -3.29
N ARG A 26 -0.84 -22.47 -2.74
CA ARG A 26 -1.21 -22.84 -1.37
C ARG A 26 -1.37 -24.34 -1.18
N LYS A 27 -1.93 -25.06 -2.16
CA LYS A 27 -2.08 -26.52 -2.11
C LYS A 27 -0.73 -27.26 -2.20
N ALA A 28 0.23 -26.70 -2.94
CA ALA A 28 1.57 -27.26 -3.10
C ALA A 28 2.48 -27.01 -1.89
N MET A 29 2.25 -25.93 -1.13
CA MET A 29 2.99 -25.65 0.11
C MET A 29 2.86 -26.79 1.13
N SER A 30 3.96 -27.06 1.81
CA SER A 30 4.04 -27.90 3.01
C SER A 30 3.25 -27.29 4.17
N GLU A 31 3.07 -28.07 5.24
CA GLU A 31 2.40 -27.59 6.46
C GLU A 31 3.20 -26.47 7.14
N ASP A 32 4.51 -26.66 7.31
CA ASP A 32 5.43 -25.68 7.89
C ASP A 32 5.40 -24.34 7.12
N GLU A 33 5.44 -24.39 5.78
CA GLU A 33 5.34 -23.18 4.94
C GLU A 33 4.00 -22.47 5.17
N ARG A 34 2.89 -23.21 5.21
CA ARG A 34 1.56 -22.62 5.45
C ARG A 34 1.42 -22.02 6.84
N GLU A 35 2.03 -22.62 7.85
CA GLU A 35 2.04 -22.10 9.22
C GLU A 35 2.92 -20.86 9.35
N SER A 36 4.01 -20.79 8.59
CA SER A 36 4.89 -19.62 8.55
C SER A 36 4.22 -18.38 7.93
N LEU A 37 3.24 -18.59 7.03
CA LEU A 37 2.52 -17.50 6.36
C LEU A 37 1.75 -16.63 7.35
N GLY A 38 2.13 -15.36 7.39
CA GLY A 38 1.56 -14.37 8.30
C GLY A 38 1.96 -14.58 9.75
N SER A 39 2.88 -15.48 10.08
CA SER A 39 3.27 -15.78 11.48
C SER A 39 3.67 -14.53 12.30
N LYS A 40 4.13 -13.46 11.64
CA LYS A 40 4.55 -12.19 12.25
C LYS A 40 3.57 -11.03 12.03
N TRP A 41 2.37 -11.25 11.48
CA TRP A 41 1.39 -10.18 11.24
C TRP A 41 1.10 -9.35 12.51
N SER A 42 1.14 -9.99 13.69
CA SER A 42 0.83 -9.36 14.97
C SER A 42 1.97 -8.51 15.54
N THR A 43 3.18 -8.63 14.99
CA THR A 43 4.39 -7.90 15.43
C THR A 43 4.55 -6.54 14.76
N LEU A 44 3.77 -6.27 13.71
CA LEU A 44 3.80 -5.03 12.96
C LEU A 44 2.46 -4.31 13.19
N HIS A 45 2.50 -3.15 13.83
CA HIS A 45 1.32 -2.43 14.30
C HIS A 45 1.07 -1.19 13.46
N PHE A 46 -0.15 -1.09 12.93
CA PHE A 46 -0.64 0.12 12.29
C PHE A 46 -0.87 1.21 13.33
N LYS A 47 -0.30 2.40 13.11
CA LYS A 47 -0.51 3.60 13.94
C LYS A 47 -1.49 4.57 13.28
N THR A 48 -1.09 5.12 12.15
CA THR A 48 -1.86 6.17 11.45
C THR A 48 -1.52 6.22 9.96
N LEU A 49 -2.38 6.87 9.18
CA LEU A 49 -2.13 7.25 7.80
C LEU A 49 -1.54 8.67 7.76
N LEU A 50 -0.65 8.88 6.81
CA LEU A 50 -0.11 10.20 6.47
C LEU A 50 -0.89 10.73 5.26
N GLY A 51 -1.35 11.97 5.33
CA GLY A 51 -2.07 12.66 4.27
C GLY A 51 -1.45 14.01 3.95
N LEU A 52 -1.68 14.47 2.72
CA LEU A 52 -1.36 15.83 2.31
C LEU A 52 -2.67 16.60 2.10
N GLU A 53 -2.87 17.70 2.82
CA GLU A 53 -3.96 18.64 2.60
C GLU A 53 -3.88 19.34 1.25
N SER A 54 -2.65 19.54 0.74
CA SER A 54 -2.39 20.04 -0.61
C SER A 54 -2.90 19.09 -1.71
N ILE A 55 -3.14 17.81 -1.40
CA ILE A 55 -3.62 16.78 -2.33
C ILE A 55 -4.97 16.24 -1.86
N GLN A 56 -6.04 16.91 -2.29
CA GLN A 56 -7.41 16.49 -1.99
C GLN A 56 -7.95 15.47 -3.00
N VAL A 57 -8.78 14.56 -2.51
CA VAL A 57 -9.61 13.66 -3.33
C VAL A 57 -11.07 13.97 -3.13
N THR A 58 -11.82 14.01 -4.24
CA THR A 58 -13.27 14.10 -4.22
C THR A 58 -13.84 12.79 -3.69
N ARG A 59 -14.62 12.87 -2.61
CA ARG A 59 -15.39 11.75 -2.06
C ARG A 59 -16.65 11.56 -2.89
N ASN A 60 -17.14 10.32 -3.00
CA ASN A 60 -18.36 9.99 -3.73
C ASN A 60 -19.61 10.75 -3.22
N ASN A 61 -19.56 11.29 -2.00
CA ASN A 61 -20.65 12.06 -1.38
C ASN A 61 -20.52 13.58 -1.61
N GLY A 62 -19.64 14.04 -2.50
CA GLY A 62 -19.48 15.46 -2.86
C GLY A 62 -18.60 16.29 -1.92
N GLY A 63 -18.00 15.70 -0.89
CA GLY A 63 -17.00 16.36 -0.04
C GLY A 63 -15.57 16.12 -0.53
N THR A 64 -14.61 16.94 -0.12
CA THR A 64 -13.19 16.67 -0.31
C THR A 64 -12.61 16.02 0.94
N GLY A 65 -11.56 15.19 0.78
CA GLY A 65 -10.79 14.66 1.89
C GLY A 65 -9.33 14.52 1.49
N MET A 66 -8.45 14.42 2.48
CA MET A 66 -7.03 14.17 2.23
C MET A 66 -6.84 12.82 1.56
N LYS A 67 -5.98 12.78 0.54
CA LYS A 67 -5.48 11.52 -0.01
C LYS A 67 -4.37 11.01 0.92
N PRO A 68 -4.50 9.80 1.48
CA PRO A 68 -3.37 9.17 2.15
C PRO A 68 -2.21 8.98 1.16
N VAL A 69 -1.00 9.32 1.59
CA VAL A 69 0.26 9.14 0.84
C VAL A 69 1.20 8.15 1.51
N GLY A 70 1.01 7.90 2.80
CA GLY A 70 1.85 7.01 3.59
C GLY A 70 1.16 6.45 4.82
N VAL A 71 1.91 5.70 5.60
CA VAL A 71 1.48 5.04 6.83
C VAL A 71 2.61 5.08 7.86
N ILE A 72 2.27 5.25 9.13
CA ILE A 72 3.18 5.01 10.24
C ILE A 72 2.90 3.64 10.81
N LEU A 73 3.96 2.84 10.96
CA LEU A 73 3.94 1.56 11.64
C LEU A 73 4.87 1.59 12.85
N GLN A 74 4.70 0.63 13.75
CA GLN A 74 5.64 0.31 14.82
C GLN A 74 5.80 -1.21 14.85
N SER A 75 7.03 -1.71 15.02
CA SER A 75 7.24 -3.15 15.14
C SER A 75 7.69 -3.54 16.55
N ASP A 76 7.29 -4.73 17.00
CA ASP A 76 7.77 -5.35 18.25
C ASP A 76 9.16 -5.98 18.10
N ILE A 77 9.69 -6.05 16.89
CA ILE A 77 10.98 -6.66 16.54
C ILE A 77 11.77 -5.73 15.63
N ASP A 78 13.10 -5.90 15.61
CA ASP A 78 13.94 -5.26 14.60
C ASP A 78 13.60 -5.80 13.21
N ILE A 79 13.61 -4.89 12.23
CA ILE A 79 13.47 -5.19 10.80
C ILE A 79 14.67 -4.58 10.09
N ASP A 80 15.62 -5.40 9.65
CA ASP A 80 16.89 -4.92 9.09
C ASP A 80 16.76 -4.34 7.67
N ASP A 81 15.67 -4.64 6.97
CA ASP A 81 15.50 -4.42 5.54
C ASP A 81 14.18 -3.71 5.18
N VAL A 82 13.74 -2.71 5.94
CA VAL A 82 12.56 -1.90 5.57
C VAL A 82 12.78 -1.22 4.21
N PRO A 83 11.87 -1.37 3.23
CA PRO A 83 12.04 -0.77 1.91
C PRO A 83 12.04 0.77 1.99
N ASP A 84 12.95 1.37 1.23
CA ASP A 84 13.09 2.81 1.01
C ASP A 84 13.08 3.10 -0.50
N ILE A 85 11.96 3.63 -0.97
CA ILE A 85 11.63 3.87 -2.38
C ILE A 85 11.28 5.35 -2.55
N ASP A 86 11.80 5.97 -3.61
CA ASP A 86 11.47 7.35 -3.97
C ASP A 86 9.94 7.52 -4.12
N VAL A 87 9.38 8.46 -3.37
CA VAL A 87 7.94 8.72 -3.31
C VAL A 87 7.36 9.21 -4.64
N LYS A 88 8.19 9.75 -5.54
CA LYS A 88 7.76 10.15 -6.90
C LYS A 88 7.47 8.95 -7.80
N LEU A 89 7.98 7.77 -7.46
CA LEU A 89 7.69 6.57 -8.23
C LEU A 89 6.25 6.12 -8.00
N ASP A 90 5.55 5.86 -9.09
CA ASP A 90 4.13 5.57 -9.08
C ASP A 90 3.73 4.51 -10.11
N LYS A 91 2.41 4.32 -10.24
CA LYS A 91 1.82 3.28 -11.10
C LYS A 91 2.08 3.52 -12.59
N ASP A 92 2.39 4.76 -12.97
CA ASP A 92 2.52 5.19 -14.36
C ASP A 92 4.01 5.22 -14.77
N THR A 93 4.86 5.76 -13.91
CA THR A 93 6.32 5.77 -14.06
C THR A 93 6.96 4.39 -13.90
N GLY A 94 6.39 3.54 -13.02
CA GLY A 94 6.91 2.21 -12.72
C GLY A 94 8.17 2.22 -11.86
N ILE A 95 8.65 1.02 -11.50
CA ILE A 95 9.82 0.81 -10.64
C ILE A 95 10.81 -0.15 -11.33
N ASP A 96 12.10 0.17 -11.25
CA ASP A 96 13.21 -0.76 -11.53
C ASP A 96 13.57 -1.50 -10.23
N ILE A 97 13.16 -2.77 -10.11
CA ILE A 97 13.30 -3.56 -8.88
C ILE A 97 14.75 -3.61 -8.37
N GLU A 98 15.73 -3.61 -9.28
CA GLU A 98 17.14 -3.78 -8.91
C GLU A 98 17.80 -2.48 -8.42
N LYS A 99 17.24 -1.31 -8.77
CA LYS A 99 17.89 -0.02 -8.54
C LYS A 99 17.08 0.94 -7.67
N ASP A 100 15.76 0.86 -7.77
CA ASP A 100 14.85 1.84 -7.16
C ASP A 100 14.42 1.41 -5.74
N ILE A 101 14.71 0.17 -5.32
CA ILE A 101 14.41 -0.33 -3.97
C ILE A 101 15.68 -0.35 -3.13
N LYS A 102 15.77 0.56 -2.18
CA LYS A 102 16.79 0.55 -1.13
C LYS A 102 16.20 -0.03 0.15
N TYR A 103 17.05 -0.23 1.14
CA TYR A 103 16.67 -0.78 2.43
C TYR A 103 17.28 0.01 3.58
N ARG A 104 16.51 0.14 4.65
CA ARG A 104 16.95 0.73 5.92
C ARG A 104 16.52 -0.15 7.09
N LYS A 105 17.20 -0.02 8.22
CA LYS A 105 16.79 -0.69 9.45
C LYS A 105 15.65 0.08 10.13
N ALA A 106 14.73 -0.66 10.75
CA ALA A 106 13.85 -0.16 11.78
C ALA A 106 14.02 -0.98 13.07
N ASN A 107 14.21 -0.32 14.21
CA ASN A 107 14.39 -0.97 15.51
C ASN A 107 13.05 -1.30 16.16
N ALA A 108 13.03 -2.33 17.01
CA ALA A 108 11.87 -2.65 17.83
C ALA A 108 11.41 -1.44 18.67
N GLY A 109 10.10 -1.21 18.70
CA GLY A 109 9.46 -0.16 19.47
C GLY A 109 9.49 1.23 18.84
N GLU A 110 10.24 1.46 17.76
CA GLU A 110 10.25 2.76 17.09
C GLU A 110 9.11 2.87 16.08
N GLU A 111 8.57 4.08 15.93
CA GLU A 111 7.64 4.39 14.85
C GLU A 111 8.42 4.73 13.58
N PHE A 112 7.97 4.20 12.45
CA PHE A 112 8.58 4.45 11.16
C PHE A 112 7.52 4.65 10.09
N ALA A 113 7.72 5.70 9.29
CA ALA A 113 6.85 6.00 8.17
C ALA A 113 7.21 5.14 6.95
N LEU A 114 6.20 4.90 6.09
CA LEU A 114 6.30 4.24 4.79
C LEU A 114 5.41 4.98 3.79
N SER A 115 5.83 5.12 2.54
CA SER A 115 4.88 5.33 1.44
C SER A 115 4.06 4.07 1.21
N TYR A 116 3.01 4.17 0.40
CA TYR A 116 2.18 3.00 0.12
C TYR A 116 2.90 1.91 -0.67
N TYR A 117 3.88 2.25 -1.51
CA TYR A 117 4.68 1.23 -2.21
C TYR A 117 5.63 0.51 -1.27
N GLU A 118 6.27 1.23 -0.35
CA GLU A 118 7.13 0.57 0.66
C GLU A 118 6.30 -0.27 1.62
N PHE A 119 5.11 0.20 2.01
CA PHE A 119 4.15 -0.62 2.75
C PHE A 119 3.83 -1.90 1.98
N MET A 120 3.54 -1.81 0.68
CA MET A 120 3.28 -2.96 -0.18
C MET A 120 4.45 -3.96 -0.16
N PHE A 121 5.68 -3.50 -0.40
CA PHE A 121 6.86 -4.38 -0.42
C PHE A 121 7.16 -4.99 0.95
N LEU A 122 6.95 -4.26 2.05
CA LEU A 122 7.14 -4.78 3.39
C LEU A 122 6.13 -5.87 3.72
N VAL A 123 4.84 -5.61 3.53
CA VAL A 123 3.79 -6.54 4.00
C VAL A 123 3.53 -7.70 3.06
N LEU A 124 4.01 -7.66 1.81
CA LEU A 124 3.92 -8.80 0.89
C LEU A 124 4.84 -9.97 1.27
N ARG A 125 5.79 -9.77 2.20
CA ARG A 125 6.63 -10.86 2.70
C ARG A 125 5.79 -11.93 3.39
N ASP A 126 6.25 -13.16 3.27
CA ASP A 126 5.52 -14.34 3.74
C ASP A 126 5.17 -14.26 5.22
N GLU A 127 6.06 -13.74 6.07
CA GLU A 127 5.84 -13.60 7.51
C GLU A 127 4.72 -12.62 7.88
N TYR A 128 4.37 -11.66 7.00
CA TYR A 128 3.27 -10.72 7.23
C TYR A 128 2.02 -11.10 6.42
N ALA A 129 2.20 -11.74 5.26
CA ALA A 129 1.16 -12.22 4.37
C ALA A 129 0.06 -11.18 4.07
N ALA A 130 0.48 -9.95 3.79
CA ALA A 130 -0.33 -8.78 3.48
C ALA A 130 -1.11 -8.16 4.67
N PHE A 131 -0.81 -8.52 5.92
CA PHE A 131 -1.52 -8.00 7.10
C PHE A 131 -0.59 -7.36 8.13
N VAL A 132 -1.15 -6.38 8.83
CA VAL A 132 -0.58 -5.79 10.04
C VAL A 132 -1.65 -5.73 11.14
N SER A 133 -1.19 -5.66 12.39
CA SER A 133 -2.00 -5.57 13.59
C SER A 133 -2.63 -4.18 13.75
N TYR A 134 -3.86 -4.14 14.25
CA TYR A 134 -4.44 -2.94 14.84
C TYR A 134 -5.18 -3.31 16.12
N ASN A 135 -4.73 -2.79 17.26
CA ASN A 135 -5.27 -3.10 18.59
C ASN A 135 -5.36 -4.63 18.85
N GLY A 136 -4.36 -5.38 18.40
CA GLY A 136 -4.29 -6.84 18.55
C GLY A 136 -5.17 -7.64 17.59
N TYR A 137 -5.78 -6.99 16.59
CA TYR A 137 -6.58 -7.63 15.56
C TYR A 137 -5.87 -7.62 14.21
N LYS A 138 -6.03 -8.71 13.44
CA LYS A 138 -5.62 -8.82 12.04
C LYS A 138 -6.57 -8.02 11.15
N ALA A 139 -6.47 -6.69 11.22
CA ALA A 139 -7.52 -5.77 10.79
C ALA A 139 -7.11 -4.83 9.66
N VAL A 140 -5.81 -4.68 9.41
CA VAL A 140 -5.28 -3.80 8.36
C VAL A 140 -4.55 -4.67 7.36
N CYS A 141 -4.89 -4.53 6.08
CA CYS A 141 -4.28 -5.33 5.04
C CYS A 141 -3.98 -4.51 3.78
N LEU A 142 -2.98 -4.97 3.04
CA LEU A 142 -2.77 -4.54 1.66
C LEU A 142 -3.89 -5.09 0.78
N SER A 143 -4.35 -4.25 -0.13
CA SER A 143 -5.21 -4.62 -1.25
C SER A 143 -4.67 -3.96 -2.51
N THR A 144 -4.63 -4.70 -3.60
CA THR A 144 -4.07 -4.25 -4.88
C THR A 144 -5.03 -4.58 -6.02
N LYS A 145 -5.06 -3.72 -7.05
CA LYS A 145 -5.82 -3.97 -8.28
C LYS A 145 -5.00 -4.74 -9.32
N THR A 146 -4.44 -5.89 -8.93
CA THR A 146 -3.40 -6.63 -9.68
C THR A 146 -3.69 -6.86 -11.17
N ALA A 147 -4.94 -7.18 -11.52
CA ALA A 147 -5.29 -7.51 -12.90
C ALA A 147 -5.10 -6.35 -13.90
N GLU A 148 -5.10 -5.10 -13.44
CA GLU A 148 -4.90 -3.92 -14.30
C GLU A 148 -3.43 -3.75 -14.73
N PHE A 149 -2.50 -4.46 -14.07
CA PHE A 149 -1.06 -4.31 -14.22
C PHE A 149 -0.40 -5.46 -14.96
N LEU A 150 -1.17 -6.50 -15.26
CA LEU A 150 -0.74 -7.63 -16.07
C LEU A 150 -1.16 -7.39 -17.52
N GLU A 151 -0.26 -7.72 -18.44
CA GLU A 151 -0.57 -7.90 -19.85
C GLU A 151 -1.28 -9.23 -20.06
N TYR A 152 -0.75 -10.30 -19.44
CA TYR A 152 -1.40 -11.60 -19.35
C TYR A 152 -1.02 -12.34 -18.06
N MET A 153 -1.86 -13.31 -17.70
CA MET A 153 -1.53 -14.39 -16.77
C MET A 153 -2.23 -15.65 -17.23
N ASN A 154 -1.47 -16.73 -17.35
CA ASN A 154 -1.97 -18.04 -17.74
C ASN A 154 -2.26 -18.90 -16.49
N GLU A 155 -2.96 -20.01 -16.69
CA GLU A 155 -3.34 -20.92 -15.59
C GLU A 155 -2.13 -21.64 -14.95
N ASP A 156 -1.04 -21.77 -15.68
CA ASP A 156 0.22 -22.37 -15.21
C ASP A 156 1.08 -21.41 -14.35
N GLY A 157 0.60 -20.17 -14.17
CA GLY A 157 1.31 -19.14 -13.41
C GLY A 157 2.27 -18.29 -14.25
N SER A 158 2.44 -18.55 -15.55
CA SER A 158 3.22 -17.66 -16.42
C SER A 158 2.49 -16.33 -16.60
N PHE A 159 3.22 -15.22 -16.46
CA PHE A 159 2.65 -13.88 -16.53
C PHE A 159 3.59 -12.90 -17.21
N LYS A 160 3.02 -11.77 -17.68
CA LYS A 160 3.78 -10.60 -18.12
C LYS A 160 3.18 -9.35 -17.49
N VAL A 161 4.05 -8.55 -16.89
CA VAL A 161 3.71 -7.24 -16.31
C VAL A 161 3.76 -6.16 -17.39
N ARG A 162 2.97 -5.10 -17.21
CA ARG A 162 3.02 -3.93 -18.07
C ARG A 162 4.28 -3.09 -17.79
N GLU A 163 4.83 -2.49 -18.83
CA GLU A 163 5.99 -1.59 -18.75
C GLU A 163 5.56 -0.16 -18.37
N GLY A 164 6.46 0.57 -17.69
CA GLY A 164 6.27 1.99 -17.33
C GLY A 164 6.20 2.90 -18.57
N ASP A 165 5.41 3.98 -18.50
CA ASP A 165 5.07 4.81 -19.67
C ASP A 165 6.25 5.58 -20.27
N ASN A 166 7.34 5.76 -19.52
CA ASN A 166 8.50 6.55 -19.93
C ASN A 166 9.82 5.88 -19.54
N ASN A 167 9.98 4.60 -19.88
CA ASN A 167 11.22 3.87 -19.61
C ASN A 167 12.44 4.59 -20.22
N PRO A 168 13.39 5.09 -19.39
CA PRO A 168 14.63 5.64 -19.91
C PRO A 168 15.42 4.58 -20.67
N LYS A 169 16.22 4.99 -21.67
CA LYS A 169 17.05 4.05 -22.43
C LYS A 169 17.98 3.26 -21.50
N GLY A 170 17.87 1.93 -21.50
CA GLY A 170 18.65 1.04 -20.64
C GLY A 170 18.04 0.77 -19.25
N TYR A 171 16.82 1.22 -19.00
CA TYR A 171 16.04 0.89 -17.80
C TYR A 171 14.83 0.05 -18.20
N TYR A 172 14.48 -0.89 -17.32
CA TYR A 172 13.28 -1.71 -17.46
C TYR A 172 12.41 -1.50 -16.23
N ARG A 173 11.58 -0.45 -16.25
CA ARG A 173 10.63 -0.19 -15.17
C ARG A 173 9.33 -0.91 -15.45
N ILE A 174 8.84 -1.59 -14.43
CA ILE A 174 7.58 -2.30 -14.46
C ILE A 174 6.50 -1.47 -13.76
N LYS A 175 5.27 -1.49 -14.28
CA LYS A 175 4.13 -0.88 -13.59
C LYS A 175 3.76 -1.75 -12.40
N LEU A 176 3.81 -1.15 -11.21
CA LEU A 176 3.37 -1.81 -9.99
C LEU A 176 1.88 -1.56 -9.74
N PRO A 177 1.18 -2.53 -9.16
CA PRO A 177 -0.21 -2.33 -8.83
C PRO A 177 -0.37 -1.23 -7.80
N THR A 178 -1.37 -0.36 -7.98
CA THR A 178 -1.66 0.69 -7.01
C THR A 178 -1.99 0.06 -5.65
N PRO A 179 -1.13 0.24 -4.63
CA PRO A 179 -1.40 -0.27 -3.30
C PRO A 179 -2.54 0.52 -2.63
N THR A 180 -3.38 -0.20 -1.92
CA THR A 180 -4.42 0.39 -1.06
C THR A 180 -4.38 -0.29 0.30
N ILE A 181 -4.53 0.49 1.36
CA ILE A 181 -4.67 -0.03 2.72
C ILE A 181 -6.16 -0.22 2.99
N THR A 182 -6.55 -1.46 3.28
CA THR A 182 -7.93 -1.85 3.55
C THR A 182 -8.08 -2.24 5.02
N PHE A 183 -9.19 -1.82 5.61
CA PHE A 183 -9.56 -2.15 6.98
C PHE A 183 -10.67 -3.20 6.98
N VAL A 184 -10.36 -4.40 7.43
CA VAL A 184 -11.28 -5.54 7.36
C VAL A 184 -12.14 -5.65 8.61
N LYS A 185 -13.32 -6.27 8.46
CA LYS A 185 -14.18 -6.62 9.59
C LYS A 185 -13.63 -7.87 10.27
N VAL A 186 -13.47 -7.84 11.60
CA VAL A 186 -13.02 -8.99 12.38
C VAL A 186 -14.11 -9.46 13.33
N LYS A 187 -14.11 -10.74 13.69
CA LYS A 187 -14.97 -11.28 14.75
C LYS A 187 -14.22 -11.21 16.07
N GLY A 188 -14.78 -10.50 17.06
CA GLY A 188 -14.24 -10.47 18.41
C GLY A 188 -14.47 -11.77 19.19
N LYS A 189 -13.90 -11.87 20.40
CA LYS A 189 -13.95 -13.07 21.26
C LYS A 189 -15.36 -13.58 21.58
N ARG A 190 -16.40 -12.74 21.48
CA ARG A 190 -17.82 -13.08 21.71
C ARG A 190 -18.63 -13.20 20.41
N GLY A 191 -17.98 -13.35 19.25
CA GLY A 191 -18.65 -13.42 17.94
C GLY A 191 -19.16 -12.09 17.39
N LYS A 192 -19.13 -11.00 18.18
CA LYS A 192 -19.49 -9.65 17.72
C LYS A 192 -18.53 -9.21 16.61
N VAL A 193 -19.09 -8.77 15.48
CA VAL A 193 -18.32 -8.17 14.38
C VAL A 193 -17.85 -6.78 14.79
N ILE A 194 -16.55 -6.55 14.69
CA ILE A 194 -15.91 -5.26 14.86
C ILE A 194 -15.62 -4.72 13.46
N ASN A 195 -16.12 -3.53 13.16
CA ASN A 195 -15.91 -2.87 11.88
C ASN A 195 -14.84 -1.79 12.05
N PHE A 196 -13.75 -1.93 11.31
CA PHE A 196 -12.63 -1.01 11.32
C PHE A 196 -12.63 -0.03 10.14
N GLY A 197 -13.69 0.01 9.33
CA GLY A 197 -13.78 0.87 8.15
C GLY A 197 -13.62 2.37 8.45
N SER A 198 -13.97 2.84 9.65
CA SER A 198 -13.83 4.24 10.06
C SER A 198 -12.40 4.64 10.43
N ILE A 199 -11.46 3.68 10.56
CA ILE A 199 -10.05 4.00 10.88
C ILE A 199 -9.46 4.91 9.81
N ARG A 200 -9.78 4.66 8.53
CA ARG A 200 -9.27 5.48 7.43
C ARG A 200 -9.59 6.97 7.60
N ASP A 201 -10.80 7.29 8.05
CA ASP A 201 -11.27 8.67 8.17
C ASP A 201 -10.83 9.33 9.47
N ASN A 202 -10.60 8.55 10.54
CA ASN A 202 -10.24 9.07 11.86
C ASN A 202 -8.73 9.03 12.16
N ASN A 203 -7.95 8.26 11.40
CA ASN A 203 -6.52 8.07 11.61
C ASN A 203 -5.74 8.50 10.36
N ILE A 204 -6.07 9.65 9.78
CA ILE A 204 -5.22 10.34 8.81
C ILE A 204 -4.77 11.66 9.39
N ILE A 205 -3.47 11.87 9.47
CA ILE A 205 -2.87 13.12 9.91
C ILE A 205 -2.32 13.89 8.69
N ALA A 206 -2.55 15.19 8.68
CA ALA A 206 -1.94 16.09 7.70
C ALA A 206 -0.45 16.26 8.06
N ILE A 207 0.45 16.02 7.10
CA ILE A 207 1.89 16.25 7.29
C ILE A 207 2.39 17.54 6.62
N ASP A 208 1.51 18.24 5.90
CA ASP A 208 1.77 19.53 5.29
C ASP A 208 0.86 20.62 5.87
N GLU A 209 1.32 21.86 5.74
CA GLU A 209 0.60 23.05 6.15
C GLU A 209 0.73 24.15 5.09
N GLN A 210 -0.27 25.02 5.02
CA GLN A 210 -0.27 26.16 4.13
C GLN A 210 0.35 27.39 4.80
N VAL A 211 1.38 27.98 4.18
CA VAL A 211 2.05 29.21 4.61
C VAL A 211 2.14 30.16 3.41
N ALA A 212 1.51 31.34 3.52
CA ALA A 212 1.50 32.37 2.47
C ALA A 212 1.14 31.80 1.08
N ASP A 213 0.01 31.11 0.99
CA ASP A 213 -0.54 30.45 -0.21
C ASP A 213 0.32 29.32 -0.81
N LYS A 214 1.37 28.91 -0.12
CA LYS A 214 2.25 27.80 -0.49
C LYS A 214 2.22 26.69 0.56
N TRP A 215 2.64 25.50 0.18
CA TRP A 215 2.60 24.33 1.05
C TRP A 215 4.01 23.89 1.42
N ARG A 216 4.20 23.51 2.68
CA ARG A 216 5.42 22.89 3.21
C ARG A 216 5.06 21.74 4.12
N ILE A 217 6.05 20.91 4.45
CA ILE A 217 5.92 19.96 5.55
C ILE A 217 5.75 20.74 6.85
N SER A 218 4.79 20.33 7.67
CA SER A 218 4.47 21.00 8.93
C SER A 218 5.67 21.01 9.88
N GLU A 219 5.74 22.04 10.71
CA GLU A 219 6.86 22.22 11.65
C GLU A 219 7.09 21.00 12.57
N GLU A 220 6.02 20.26 12.90
CA GLU A 220 6.04 19.01 13.68
C GLU A 220 6.90 17.92 13.01
N PHE A 221 6.93 17.84 11.68
CA PHE A 221 7.60 16.79 10.92
C PHE A 221 8.87 17.26 10.20
N LYS A 222 9.28 18.52 10.39
CA LYS A 222 10.40 19.11 9.65
C LYS A 222 11.75 18.38 9.86
N ASP A 223 11.92 17.77 11.03
CA ASP A 223 13.15 17.07 11.43
C ASP A 223 13.05 15.55 11.17
N ASP A 224 11.88 15.07 10.73
CA ASP A 224 11.71 13.69 10.30
C ASP A 224 12.19 13.54 8.85
N GLY A 225 13.44 13.09 8.71
CA GLY A 225 14.08 12.89 7.41
C GLY A 225 13.33 11.97 6.45
N TYR A 226 12.43 11.12 6.95
CA TYR A 226 11.62 10.25 6.12
C TYR A 226 10.29 10.90 5.71
N ILE A 227 9.60 11.56 6.63
CA ILE A 227 8.35 12.26 6.31
C ILE A 227 8.60 13.45 5.39
N THR A 228 9.71 14.17 5.58
CA THR A 228 10.06 15.36 4.77
C THR A 228 10.11 15.10 3.27
N ARG A 229 10.46 13.88 2.84
CA ARG A 229 10.50 13.54 1.40
C ARG A 229 9.12 13.57 0.73
N PHE A 230 8.02 13.45 1.47
CA PHE A 230 6.67 13.59 0.89
C PHE A 230 6.38 15.00 0.37
N LEU A 231 7.20 16.00 0.73
CA LEU A 231 7.20 17.33 0.09
C LEU A 231 7.30 17.22 -1.44
N GLU A 232 8.01 16.20 -1.93
CA GLU A 232 8.22 15.97 -3.34
C GLU A 232 6.94 15.62 -4.11
N LEU A 233 5.88 15.20 -3.42
CA LEU A 233 4.56 14.97 -4.02
C LEU A 233 3.78 16.26 -4.25
N ILE A 234 4.11 17.33 -3.54
CA ILE A 234 3.49 18.64 -3.71
C ILE A 234 4.02 19.25 -5.02
N PRO A 235 3.20 19.80 -5.92
CA PRO A 235 3.69 20.48 -7.13
C PRO A 235 4.69 21.59 -6.80
N GLU A 236 5.80 21.69 -7.53
CA GLU A 236 6.90 22.63 -7.24
C GLU A 236 6.45 24.09 -7.18
N ASP A 237 5.54 24.49 -8.06
CA ASP A 237 4.94 25.84 -8.10
C ASP A 237 4.16 26.17 -6.82
N LYS A 238 3.68 25.15 -6.11
CA LYS A 238 2.92 25.26 -4.86
C LYS A 238 3.77 25.11 -3.61
N ARG A 239 5.06 24.75 -3.71
CA ARG A 239 5.93 24.56 -2.54
C ARG A 239 6.37 25.91 -1.94
N ALA A 240 6.36 25.98 -0.62
CA ALA A 240 7.04 27.01 0.14
C ALA A 240 8.56 26.76 0.07
N LYS A 241 9.34 27.84 0.08
CA LYS A 241 10.79 27.77 0.11
C LYS A 241 11.28 27.51 1.53
#